data_AF-A0AAU9HQB5-F1
#
_entry.id   AF-A0AAU9HQB5-F1
#
_cell.length_a   1.000
_cell.length_b   1.000
_cell.length_c   1.000
_cell.angle_alpha   90.00
_cell.angle_beta   90.00
_cell.angle_gamma   90.00
#
_symmetry.space_group_name_H-M   'P 1'
#
loop_
_entity.id
_entity.type
_entity.pdbx_description
1 polymer ?
#
loop_
_entity_poly.entity_id
_entity_poly.type
_entity_poly.pdbx_seq_one_letter_code
_entity_poly.pdbx_strand_id
1 'polypeptide(L)'
;MRMLTALLSVSLLLPSCSAVSATKARHSIAYPTELQGMWDLGPQSCKLPLNPDSDSPIRIEKTRLRGYEHEEVPVAIKLVSTGPHAWVVSAKSDIAPDIKTDDLYILKGEHLVISDGESVKQYRRCK
;
A
#
# COMPACT_ATOMS: atom_id res chain seq x y z
N MET A 1 -1.37 69.17 -53.30
CA MET A 1 -1.89 69.20 -51.91
C MET A 1 -2.71 67.95 -51.66
N ARG A 2 -2.23 67.05 -50.81
CA ARG A 2 -2.95 66.37 -49.71
C ARG A 2 -2.12 65.15 -49.26
N MET A 3 -1.47 65.32 -48.11
CA MET A 3 -0.91 64.26 -47.28
C MET A 3 -2.02 63.29 -46.88
N LEU A 4 -1.72 61.99 -46.78
CA LEU A 4 -2.37 61.15 -45.79
C LEU A 4 -1.36 60.21 -45.11
N THR A 5 -1.40 60.33 -43.80
CA THR A 5 -0.60 59.77 -42.71
C THR A 5 -0.66 58.25 -42.58
N ALA A 6 0.47 57.69 -42.15
CA ALA A 6 0.67 56.30 -41.77
C ALA A 6 -0.02 55.94 -40.45
N LEU A 7 -0.38 54.67 -40.29
CA LEU A 7 -0.64 54.01 -39.01
C LEU A 7 0.08 52.64 -39.02
N LEU A 8 1.21 52.56 -38.31
CA LEU A 8 1.88 51.30 -37.98
C LEU A 8 1.17 50.67 -36.77
N SER A 9 0.69 49.44 -36.92
CA SER A 9 0.21 48.61 -35.81
C SER A 9 1.25 47.53 -35.53
N VAL A 10 2.03 47.72 -34.47
CA VAL A 10 2.98 46.70 -33.96
C VAL A 10 2.24 45.84 -32.94
N SER A 11 1.92 44.61 -33.32
CA SER A 11 1.33 43.61 -32.41
C SER A 11 2.43 42.89 -31.65
N LEU A 12 2.59 43.18 -30.36
CA LEU A 12 3.44 42.38 -29.45
C LEU A 12 2.76 41.04 -29.17
N LEU A 13 3.35 39.95 -29.66
CA LEU A 13 3.01 38.57 -29.29
C LEU A 13 3.78 38.19 -28.01
N LEU A 14 3.07 38.11 -26.89
CA LEU A 14 3.59 37.57 -25.63
C LEU A 14 3.62 36.03 -25.69
N PRO A 15 4.72 35.36 -25.32
CA PRO A 15 4.75 33.91 -25.23
C PRO A 15 4.02 33.45 -23.96
N SER A 16 2.93 32.72 -24.14
CA SER A 16 2.19 32.09 -23.04
C SER A 16 2.97 30.89 -22.50
N CYS A 17 3.62 31.04 -21.35
CA CYS A 17 4.15 29.90 -20.59
C CYS A 17 2.99 29.11 -19.98
N SER A 18 2.62 27.98 -20.58
CA SER A 18 1.73 27.01 -19.95
C SER A 18 2.45 26.33 -18.79
N ALA A 19 2.01 26.60 -17.55
CA ALA A 19 2.44 25.86 -16.38
C ALA A 19 1.90 24.42 -16.46
N VAL A 20 2.78 23.46 -16.73
CA VAL A 20 2.45 22.03 -16.61
C VAL A 20 2.39 21.70 -15.13
N SER A 21 1.18 21.55 -14.58
CA SER A 21 0.98 20.96 -13.26
C SER A 21 1.41 19.49 -13.30
N ALA A 22 2.59 19.19 -12.77
CA ALA A 22 3.01 17.82 -12.50
C ALA A 22 2.12 17.23 -11.40
N THR A 23 1.09 16.49 -11.80
CA THR A 23 0.31 15.65 -10.88
C THR A 23 1.23 14.52 -10.42
N LYS A 24 1.74 14.63 -9.20
CA LYS A 24 2.62 13.60 -8.60
C LYS A 24 1.81 12.31 -8.49
N ALA A 25 2.07 11.35 -9.38
CA ALA A 25 1.47 10.03 -9.31
C ALA A 25 1.71 9.44 -7.91
N ARG A 26 0.63 9.21 -7.16
CA ARG A 26 0.68 8.55 -5.86
C ARG A 26 1.13 7.12 -6.13
N HIS A 27 2.39 6.80 -5.88
CA HIS A 27 2.85 5.42 -5.89
C HIS A 27 2.06 4.67 -4.82
N SER A 28 1.20 3.73 -5.23
CA SER A 28 0.49 2.87 -4.31
C SER A 28 1.51 1.96 -3.63
N ILE A 29 1.57 2.02 -2.30
CA ILE A 29 2.39 1.09 -1.52
C ILE A 29 1.72 -0.28 -1.62
N ALA A 30 2.53 -1.29 -1.95
CA ALA A 30 2.03 -2.62 -2.24
C ALA A 30 2.75 -3.67 -1.40
N TYR A 31 1.97 -4.59 -0.83
CA TYR A 31 2.53 -5.77 -0.17
C TYR A 31 3.37 -6.59 -1.16
N PRO A 32 4.54 -7.08 -0.72
CA PRO A 32 5.32 -8.07 -1.47
C PRO A 32 4.45 -9.22 -1.97
N THR A 33 4.66 -9.65 -3.20
CA THR A 33 3.85 -10.71 -3.84
C THR A 33 3.87 -12.00 -3.01
N GLU A 34 4.98 -12.27 -2.33
CA GLU A 34 5.16 -13.45 -1.49
C GLU A 34 4.29 -13.41 -0.22
N LEU A 35 3.91 -12.23 0.26
CA LEU A 35 2.99 -12.08 1.39
C LEU A 35 1.52 -12.18 0.95
N GLN A 36 1.20 -11.91 -0.32
CA GLN A 36 -0.18 -11.92 -0.80
C GLN A 36 -0.77 -13.33 -0.75
N GLY A 37 -2.02 -13.45 -0.30
CA GLY A 37 -2.73 -14.72 -0.16
C GLY A 37 -3.63 -14.79 1.08
N MET A 38 -4.26 -15.95 1.24
CA MET A 38 -5.02 -16.30 2.45
C MET A 38 -4.09 -16.98 3.46
N TRP A 39 -4.17 -16.53 4.70
CA TRP A 39 -3.39 -17.02 5.82
C TRP A 39 -4.32 -17.28 6.99
N ASP A 40 -4.03 -18.30 7.79
CA ASP A 40 -4.75 -18.57 9.03
C ASP A 40 -3.77 -19.00 10.11
N LEU A 41 -4.17 -18.90 11.38
CA LEU A 41 -3.31 -19.27 12.50
C LEU A 41 -2.91 -20.75 12.41
N GLY A 42 -1.62 -21.01 12.57
CA GLY A 42 -1.04 -22.34 12.51
C GLY A 42 -1.39 -23.23 13.71
N PRO A 43 -0.87 -24.46 13.77
CA PRO A 43 0.38 -24.89 13.13
C PRO A 43 0.23 -25.51 11.73
N GLN A 44 -0.97 -25.87 11.30
CA GLN A 44 -1.23 -26.51 10.01
C GLN A 44 -1.78 -25.53 8.98
N SER A 45 -1.58 -25.80 7.69
CA SER A 45 -2.28 -25.06 6.64
C SER A 45 -3.78 -25.23 6.77
N CYS A 46 -4.49 -24.10 6.81
CA CYS A 46 -5.94 -24.03 6.58
C CYS A 46 -6.32 -24.65 5.23
N LYS A 47 -7.54 -25.19 5.16
CA LYS A 47 -8.18 -25.64 3.92
C LYS A 47 -9.31 -24.70 3.57
N LEU A 48 -9.40 -24.31 2.30
CA LEU A 48 -10.52 -23.51 1.80
C LEU A 48 -11.76 -24.41 1.52
N PRO A 49 -12.99 -23.89 1.64
CA PRO A 49 -13.33 -22.55 2.14
C PRO A 49 -13.20 -22.45 3.66
N LEU A 50 -12.90 -21.25 4.15
CA LEU A 50 -12.87 -20.95 5.58
C LEU A 50 -14.23 -20.50 6.09
N ASN A 51 -14.44 -20.63 7.41
CA ASN A 51 -15.59 -20.02 8.07
C ASN A 51 -15.47 -18.49 7.94
N PRO A 52 -16.45 -17.80 7.29
CA PRO A 52 -16.39 -16.35 7.13
C PRO A 52 -16.40 -15.61 8.47
N ASP A 53 -16.94 -16.22 9.53
CA ASP A 53 -17.08 -15.61 10.86
C ASP A 53 -15.89 -15.95 11.78
N SER A 54 -14.77 -16.42 11.22
CA SER A 54 -13.55 -16.69 12.00
C SER A 54 -12.69 -15.44 12.08
N ASP A 55 -12.26 -15.06 13.28
CA ASP A 55 -11.37 -13.91 13.49
C ASP A 55 -9.92 -14.17 13.07
N SER A 56 -9.55 -15.45 12.94
CA SER A 56 -8.17 -15.87 12.73
C SER A 56 -7.63 -15.67 11.31
N PRO A 57 -8.40 -15.87 10.22
CA PRO A 57 -7.85 -15.76 8.89
C PRO A 57 -7.64 -14.30 8.49
N ILE A 58 -6.56 -14.07 7.77
CA ILE A 58 -6.28 -12.79 7.13
C ILE A 58 -6.06 -13.01 5.63
N ARG A 59 -6.51 -12.04 4.83
CA ARG A 59 -6.20 -11.95 3.41
C ARG A 59 -5.27 -10.78 3.17
N ILE A 60 -4.05 -11.07 2.73
CA ILE A 60 -3.13 -10.03 2.27
C ILE A 60 -3.33 -9.87 0.76
N GLU A 61 -3.84 -8.71 0.36
CA GLU A 61 -3.98 -8.29 -1.03
C GLU A 61 -2.83 -7.35 -1.40
N LYS A 62 -2.76 -6.93 -2.67
CA LYS A 62 -1.72 -6.01 -3.13
C LYS A 62 -1.68 -4.71 -2.30
N THR A 63 -2.83 -4.15 -1.93
CA THR A 63 -2.91 -2.80 -1.34
C THR A 63 -3.58 -2.77 0.03
N ARG A 64 -3.88 -3.92 0.63
CA ARG A 64 -4.55 -4.00 1.93
C ARG A 64 -4.38 -5.38 2.56
N LEU A 65 -4.54 -5.46 3.87
CA LEU A 65 -4.83 -6.67 4.62
C LEU A 65 -6.30 -6.63 5.05
N ARG A 66 -7.01 -7.77 4.94
CA ARG A 66 -8.38 -7.92 5.44
C ARG A 66 -8.41 -8.98 6.52
N GLY A 67 -8.88 -8.63 7.72
CA GLY A 67 -9.37 -9.57 8.72
C GLY A 67 -10.89 -9.69 8.65
N TYR A 68 -11.51 -10.34 9.64
CA TYR A 68 -12.97 -10.50 9.71
C TYR A 68 -13.69 -9.15 9.89
N GLU A 69 -13.31 -8.36 10.90
CA GLU A 69 -13.97 -7.08 11.24
C GLU A 69 -13.15 -5.83 10.91
N HIS A 70 -11.95 -5.99 10.32
CA HIS A 70 -11.04 -4.87 10.06
C HIS A 70 -10.31 -5.01 8.73
N GLU A 71 -9.93 -3.86 8.19
CA GLU A 71 -8.99 -3.74 7.08
C GLU A 71 -7.79 -2.87 7.48
N GLU A 72 -6.62 -3.21 6.97
CA GLU A 72 -5.42 -2.39 7.10
C GLU A 72 -4.90 -1.97 5.73
N VAL A 73 -4.56 -0.69 5.59
CA VAL A 73 -3.95 -0.14 4.38
C VAL A 73 -2.49 0.19 4.67
N PRO A 74 -1.52 -0.40 3.95
CA PRO A 74 -0.10 -0.13 4.17
C PRO A 74 0.24 1.29 3.73
N VAL A 75 0.93 2.01 4.60
CA VAL A 75 1.44 3.38 4.37
C VAL A 75 2.96 3.45 4.30
N ALA A 76 3.67 2.37 4.65
CA ALA A 76 5.08 2.15 4.36
C ALA A 76 5.40 0.65 4.44
N ILE A 77 6.29 0.16 3.58
CA ILE A 77 6.82 -1.20 3.67
C ILE A 77 8.33 -1.13 3.45
N LYS A 78 9.11 -1.60 4.42
CA LYS A 78 10.57 -1.60 4.38
C LYS A 78 11.10 -3.01 4.57
N LEU A 79 11.83 -3.53 3.57
CA LEU A 79 12.60 -4.76 3.73
C LEU A 79 13.71 -4.54 4.77
N VAL A 80 13.77 -5.40 5.78
CA VAL A 80 14.76 -5.32 6.88
C VAL A 80 15.66 -6.55 6.96
N SER A 81 15.29 -7.65 6.32
CA SER A 81 16.15 -8.83 6.14
C SER A 81 15.80 -9.57 4.86
N THR A 82 16.80 -10.16 4.20
CA THR A 82 16.65 -11.05 3.05
C THR A 82 16.81 -12.54 3.43
N GLY A 83 17.12 -12.85 4.69
CA GLY A 83 17.31 -14.21 5.17
C GLY A 83 17.18 -14.33 6.70
N PRO A 84 16.01 -14.70 7.26
CA PRO A 84 14.73 -14.89 6.55
C PRO A 84 14.22 -13.58 5.95
N HIS A 85 13.34 -13.67 4.95
CA HIS A 85 12.72 -12.46 4.39
C HIS A 85 11.88 -11.78 5.46
N ALA A 86 12.16 -10.52 5.74
CA ALA A 86 11.42 -9.76 6.73
C ALA A 86 11.21 -8.31 6.32
N TRP A 87 10.03 -7.79 6.64
CA TRP A 87 9.62 -6.42 6.38
C TRP A 87 9.05 -5.78 7.63
N VAL A 88 9.33 -4.49 7.83
CA VAL A 88 8.50 -3.65 8.70
C VAL A 88 7.40 -3.07 7.83
N VAL A 89 6.14 -3.32 8.21
CA VAL A 89 4.94 -2.83 7.55
C VAL A 89 4.30 -1.81 8.46
N SER A 90 4.28 -0.55 8.02
CA SER A 90 3.47 0.48 8.65
C SER A 90 2.09 0.48 8.01
N ALA A 91 1.03 0.40 8.79
CA ALA A 91 -0.33 0.39 8.27
C ALA A 91 -1.28 1.29 9.08
N LYS A 92 -2.44 1.59 8.47
CA LYS A 92 -3.57 2.24 9.13
C LYS A 92 -4.76 1.30 9.10
N SER A 93 -5.43 1.14 10.23
CA SER A 93 -6.69 0.41 10.31
C SER A 93 -7.87 1.31 9.90
N ASP A 94 -8.89 0.72 9.29
CA ASP A 94 -10.19 1.36 9.06
C ASP A 94 -10.96 1.65 10.36
N ILE A 95 -10.78 0.85 11.40
CA ILE A 95 -11.39 1.05 12.73
C ILE A 95 -10.72 2.23 13.47
N ALA A 96 -9.40 2.40 13.30
CA ALA A 96 -8.61 3.43 13.97
C ALA A 96 -7.68 4.18 12.98
N PRO A 97 -8.22 5.00 12.07
CA PRO A 97 -7.47 5.57 10.94
C PRO A 97 -6.40 6.62 11.32
N ASP A 98 -6.52 7.16 12.54
CA ASP A 98 -5.56 8.11 13.10
C ASP A 98 -4.36 7.43 13.78
N ILE A 99 -4.45 6.12 14.02
CA ILE A 99 -3.38 5.32 14.60
C ILE A 99 -2.64 4.60 13.48
N LYS A 100 -1.31 4.64 13.55
CA LYS A 100 -0.41 3.90 12.66
C LYS A 100 0.21 2.75 13.44
N THR A 101 0.13 1.54 12.92
CA THR A 101 0.86 0.38 13.45
C THR A 101 2.18 0.22 12.71
N ASP A 102 3.15 -0.44 13.34
CA ASP A 102 4.46 -0.76 12.79
C ASP A 102 4.79 -2.22 13.13
N ASP A 103 4.43 -3.14 12.23
CA ASP A 103 4.51 -4.57 12.48
C ASP A 103 5.66 -5.21 11.70
N LEU A 104 6.34 -6.17 12.33
CA LEU A 104 7.38 -6.99 11.71
C LEU A 104 6.76 -8.26 11.10
N TYR A 105 6.86 -8.37 9.78
CA TYR A 105 6.44 -9.52 8.99
C TYR A 105 7.67 -10.36 8.66
N ILE A 106 7.70 -11.63 9.06
CA ILE A 106 8.79 -12.57 8.77
C ILE A 106 8.22 -13.74 7.97
N LEU A 107 8.77 -13.98 6.79
CA LEU A 107 8.33 -15.04 5.87
C LEU A 107 9.42 -16.10 5.68
N LYS A 108 9.03 -17.36 5.85
CA LYS A 108 9.84 -18.53 5.50
C LYS A 108 8.97 -19.60 4.84
N GLY A 109 8.99 -19.65 3.51
CA GLY A 109 8.10 -20.53 2.74
C GLY A 109 6.63 -20.22 3.06
N GLU A 110 5.89 -21.24 3.50
CA GLU A 110 4.46 -21.12 3.85
C GLU A 110 4.20 -20.67 5.31
N HIS A 111 5.23 -20.13 5.98
CA HIS A 111 5.18 -19.72 7.38
C HIS A 111 5.33 -18.20 7.44
N LEU A 112 4.28 -17.52 7.90
CA LEU A 112 4.28 -16.08 8.13
C LEU A 112 4.20 -15.82 9.63
N VAL A 113 5.09 -14.99 10.14
CA VAL A 113 5.03 -14.47 11.52
C VAL A 113 4.81 -12.98 11.44
N ILE A 114 3.82 -12.47 12.18
CA ILE A 114 3.57 -11.04 12.34
C ILE A 114 3.73 -10.70 13.81
N SER A 115 4.50 -9.65 14.12
CA SER A 115 4.69 -9.17 15.49
C SER A 115 4.63 -7.65 15.54
N ASP A 116 3.92 -7.13 16.54
CA ASP A 116 3.87 -5.70 16.89
C ASP A 116 4.96 -5.32 17.93
N GLY A 117 5.81 -6.27 18.33
CA GLY A 117 6.82 -6.12 19.39
C GLY A 117 6.36 -6.52 20.79
N GLU A 118 5.06 -6.68 21.02
CA GLU A 118 4.45 -7.13 22.29
C GLU A 118 3.85 -8.54 22.16
N SER A 119 3.30 -8.83 21.00
CA SER A 119 2.61 -10.06 20.63
C SER A 119 3.18 -10.65 19.35
N VAL A 120 2.94 -11.95 19.14
CA VAL A 120 3.38 -12.68 17.95
C VAL A 120 2.24 -13.57 17.47
N LYS A 121 1.86 -13.39 16.20
CA LYS A 121 0.92 -14.27 15.51
C LYS A 121 1.66 -15.11 14.49
N GLN A 122 1.41 -16.41 14.49
CA GLN A 122 2.03 -17.36 13.57
C GLN A 122 0.98 -17.94 12.64
N TYR A 123 1.15 -17.68 11.35
CA TYR A 123 0.24 -18.09 10.31
C TYR A 123 0.83 -19.19 9.42
N ARG A 124 -0.09 -19.87 8.75
CA ARG A 124 0.15 -20.81 7.65
C ARG A 124 -0.65 -20.39 6.45
N ARG A 125 -0.06 -20.51 5.26
CA ARG A 125 -0.80 -20.26 4.02
C ARG A 125 -1.89 -21.32 3.86
N CYS A 126 -3.09 -20.86 3.49
CA CYS A 126 -4.20 -21.73 3.16
C CYS A 126 -4.00 -22.43 1.82
N LYS A 127 -4.59 -23.62 1.70
CA LYS A 127 -4.58 -24.45 0.49
C LYS A 127 -6.00 -24.71 0.01
#